data_AF-A0A9X4NAV7-F1
#
_entry.id   AF-A0A9X4NAV7-F1
#
_cell.length_a   1.000
_cell.length_b   1.000
_cell.length_c   1.000
_cell.angle_alpha   90.00
_cell.angle_beta   90.00
_cell.angle_gamma   90.00
#
_symmetry.space_group_name_H-M   'P 1'
#
loop_
_entity.id
_entity.type
_entity.pdbx_description
1 polymer ?
#
loop_
_entity_poly.entity_id
_entity_poly.type
_entity_poly.pdbx_seq_one_letter_code
_entity_poly.pdbx_strand_id
1 'polypeptide(L)'
;MTEHFITLSTTEPNNNIGIVKLRHADVNSQAIVARIVENGQPKNFEGLQPFFCLMAQEVTGQGVSEEAVISFDATKGILTYIASDNALQMVGRNEAYFSFRKQEDERWIEQFSTRTFNYIVEKSIYSQPFKDSNYWWTFKELNRIFNQYIEDGKNSWEDFVNQNKEILESVDPGGKILSELLAARNGKPNLKTRIDDLENETTAQLAQTNLFVGEKVNAKEFGFVTDAVGQNDTLFDEFFSNPLYKNKTLYFPSGLYLFNKWHDIKDNFSIEMDLTTELRLMEAQLAFITVGYFKTGSFVQDDNFLIRGKIKGGTINGNNLCDVTLGTNWIGNGGLHVDDIVINGFKRRGFYTGYRQDTSVNLGGGNYVNRARIHNTSGSISGTWGIYDDGSDNYFDNIITQDVQCGVYTRNGMFGNIHPWISKPEWYAGSVAASIDGNGSMFERLMVDTVETVFRFMGSGELKAVAAVNILVYNNVSVSTGDHFLFQKHETVTGRMDYSISNLISRNKTNMLYGGQTISSLYGSVTNVVGDTSGFQTYSTALSQLNNLGNLFSKNNLGVTDYKDLDNHFGESGIVYVNQTVDTGLGVFQGIALTIVASSDYGVQIIFHDSALMRYRIRIKGSLSAWKNIISA
;
A
#
# COMPACT_ATOMS: atom_id res chain seq x y z
N MET A 1 40.36 -9.07 -48.69
CA MET A 1 40.42 -10.53 -48.53
C MET A 1 39.76 -11.13 -49.75
N THR A 2 40.42 -12.06 -50.44
CA THR A 2 39.87 -12.73 -51.62
C THR A 2 38.99 -13.87 -51.16
N GLU A 3 37.76 -13.94 -51.65
CA GLU A 3 36.77 -14.94 -51.25
C GLU A 3 36.48 -15.92 -52.40
N HIS A 4 36.56 -17.21 -52.11
CA HIS A 4 36.27 -18.29 -53.04
C HIS A 4 34.98 -18.99 -52.64
N PHE A 5 33.92 -18.73 -53.40
CA PHE A 5 32.58 -19.27 -53.13
C PHE A 5 32.41 -20.66 -53.74
N ILE A 6 32.09 -21.65 -52.91
CA ILE A 6 31.85 -23.03 -53.31
C ILE A 6 30.63 -23.63 -52.60
N THR A 7 30.04 -24.67 -53.20
CA THR A 7 28.98 -25.48 -52.57
C THR A 7 29.53 -26.88 -52.36
N LEU A 8 29.49 -27.38 -51.11
CA LEU A 8 30.01 -28.67 -50.71
C LEU A 8 28.88 -29.56 -50.18
N SER A 9 28.77 -30.76 -50.73
CA SER A 9 27.78 -31.76 -50.35
C SER A 9 28.33 -32.78 -49.35
N THR A 10 27.47 -33.22 -48.43
CA THR A 10 27.71 -34.36 -47.54
C THR A 10 27.36 -35.70 -48.20
N THR A 11 26.44 -35.71 -49.17
CA THR A 11 25.95 -36.94 -49.81
C THR A 11 26.49 -37.15 -51.23
N GLU A 12 26.67 -36.07 -51.99
CA GLU A 12 27.14 -36.10 -53.39
C GLU A 12 28.65 -35.78 -53.51
N PRO A 13 29.35 -36.33 -54.51
CA PRO A 13 30.77 -36.03 -54.71
C PRO A 13 31.00 -34.56 -55.10
N ASN A 14 31.99 -33.91 -54.49
CA ASN A 14 32.33 -32.50 -54.74
C ASN A 14 33.30 -32.30 -55.92
N ASN A 15 33.09 -33.04 -57.01
CA ASN A 15 33.94 -33.00 -58.22
C ASN A 15 33.54 -31.88 -59.20
N ASN A 16 32.31 -31.37 -59.10
CA ASN A 16 31.76 -30.33 -59.98
C ASN A 16 31.84 -28.91 -59.38
N ILE A 17 32.62 -28.72 -58.32
CA ILE A 17 32.85 -27.40 -57.75
C ILE A 17 33.76 -26.57 -58.67
N GLY A 18 33.60 -25.25 -58.66
CA GLY A 18 34.53 -24.35 -59.36
C GLY A 18 35.96 -24.54 -58.87
N ILE A 19 36.94 -24.31 -59.75
CA ILE A 19 38.36 -24.49 -59.41
C ILE A 19 38.75 -23.45 -58.35
N VAL A 20 39.05 -23.90 -57.14
CA VAL A 20 39.58 -23.05 -56.05
C VAL A 20 41.10 -22.96 -56.20
N LYS A 21 41.60 -21.74 -56.44
CA LYS A 21 43.02 -21.44 -56.57
C LYS A 21 43.43 -20.46 -55.49
N LEU A 22 44.34 -20.88 -54.62
CA LEU A 22 44.92 -20.07 -53.57
C LEU A 22 46.40 -19.82 -53.87
N ARG A 23 46.97 -18.74 -53.35
CA ARG A 23 48.40 -18.41 -53.50
C ARG A 23 49.18 -18.75 -52.24
N HIS A 24 50.32 -19.42 -52.39
CA HIS A 24 51.24 -19.70 -51.28
C HIS A 24 51.78 -18.40 -50.65
N ALA A 25 52.09 -18.42 -49.34
CA ALA A 25 52.64 -17.29 -48.57
C ALA A 25 51.77 -16.01 -48.57
N ASP A 26 50.49 -16.12 -48.88
CA ASP A 26 49.51 -15.03 -48.82
C ASP A 26 48.63 -15.21 -47.58
N VAL A 27 49.20 -14.82 -46.45
CA VAL A 27 48.73 -15.13 -45.09
C VAL A 27 47.46 -14.37 -44.75
N ASN A 28 46.42 -15.07 -44.30
CA ASN A 28 45.15 -14.51 -43.79
C ASN A 28 44.41 -13.57 -44.76
N SER A 29 44.73 -13.61 -46.05
CA SER A 29 44.13 -12.73 -47.07
C SER A 29 43.19 -13.47 -48.02
N GLN A 30 43.12 -14.81 -47.94
CA GLN A 30 42.32 -15.68 -48.80
C GLN A 30 41.37 -16.56 -47.97
N ALA A 31 40.10 -16.60 -48.35
CA ALA A 31 39.07 -17.35 -47.65
C ALA A 31 38.25 -18.22 -48.61
N ILE A 32 37.90 -19.41 -48.13
CA ILE A 32 36.94 -20.32 -48.77
C ILE A 32 35.60 -20.12 -48.10
N VAL A 33 34.63 -19.60 -48.86
CA VAL A 33 33.24 -19.44 -48.43
C VAL A 33 32.45 -20.64 -48.94
N ALA A 34 32.17 -21.60 -48.06
CA ALA A 34 31.50 -22.85 -48.42
C ALA A 34 30.03 -22.84 -47.97
N ARG A 35 29.13 -23.15 -48.89
CA ARG A 35 27.75 -23.53 -48.59
C ARG A 35 27.65 -25.05 -48.46
N ILE A 36 27.19 -25.52 -47.32
CA ILE A 36 27.05 -26.94 -46.99
C ILE A 36 25.65 -27.40 -47.38
N VAL A 37 25.57 -28.47 -48.16
CA VAL A 37 24.31 -29.05 -48.62
C VAL A 37 24.24 -30.55 -48.32
N GLU A 38 23.02 -31.04 -48.10
CA GLU A 38 22.69 -32.45 -47.97
C GLU A 38 21.48 -32.72 -48.86
N ASN A 39 21.61 -33.66 -49.80
CA ASN A 39 20.56 -33.97 -50.77
C ASN A 39 20.05 -32.73 -51.55
N GLY A 40 20.98 -31.82 -51.90
CA GLY A 40 20.70 -30.60 -52.65
C GLY A 40 20.07 -29.45 -51.86
N GLN A 41 19.80 -29.62 -50.56
CA GLN A 41 19.26 -28.57 -49.67
C GLN A 41 20.32 -28.07 -48.68
N PRO A 42 20.28 -26.79 -48.25
CA PRO A 42 21.19 -26.29 -47.22
C PRO A 42 21.12 -27.13 -45.93
N LYS A 43 22.29 -27.53 -45.42
CA LYS A 43 22.39 -28.32 -44.19
C LYS A 43 22.58 -27.40 -42.98
N ASN A 44 21.61 -27.44 -42.05
CA ASN A 44 21.78 -26.81 -40.74
C ASN A 44 22.75 -27.65 -39.87
N PHE A 45 23.70 -26.99 -39.21
CA PHE A 45 24.66 -27.59 -38.28
C PHE A 45 24.76 -26.83 -36.94
N GLU A 46 23.67 -26.21 -36.49
CA GLU A 46 23.60 -25.54 -35.19
C GLU A 46 24.08 -26.43 -34.04
N GLY A 47 24.87 -25.83 -33.14
CA GLY A 47 25.47 -26.54 -32.01
C GLY A 47 26.71 -27.37 -32.36
N LEU A 48 27.17 -27.37 -33.62
CA LEU A 48 28.38 -28.06 -34.06
C LEU A 48 29.45 -27.08 -34.51
N GLN A 49 30.70 -27.35 -34.13
CA GLN A 49 31.87 -26.59 -34.56
C GLN A 49 32.42 -27.19 -35.86
N PRO A 50 32.49 -26.42 -36.95
CA PRO A 50 33.19 -26.82 -38.16
C PRO A 50 34.71 -26.81 -37.96
N PHE A 51 35.36 -27.84 -38.50
CA PHE A 51 36.81 -27.98 -38.61
C PHE A 51 37.21 -28.18 -40.07
N PHE A 52 38.20 -27.43 -40.54
CA PHE A 52 38.88 -27.69 -41.79
C PHE A 52 39.89 -28.81 -41.58
N CYS A 53 39.76 -29.88 -42.37
CA CYS A 53 40.60 -31.07 -42.28
C CYS A 53 41.37 -31.23 -43.59
N LEU A 54 42.67 -30.91 -43.56
CA LEU A 54 43.59 -31.15 -44.66
C LEU A 54 44.14 -32.57 -44.56
N MET A 55 44.00 -33.33 -45.65
CA MET A 55 44.52 -34.69 -45.73
C MET A 55 46.01 -34.68 -46.05
N ALA A 56 46.77 -35.56 -45.40
CA ALA A 56 48.18 -35.75 -45.73
C ALA A 56 48.34 -36.23 -47.18
N GLN A 57 49.45 -35.85 -47.81
CA GLN A 57 49.82 -36.45 -49.09
C GLN A 57 50.25 -37.90 -48.88
N GLU A 58 49.71 -38.83 -49.67
CA GLU A 58 50.01 -40.27 -49.57
C GLU A 58 51.52 -40.58 -49.68
N VAL A 59 52.27 -39.74 -50.41
CA VAL A 59 53.70 -39.97 -50.70
C VAL A 59 54.61 -39.59 -49.51
N THR A 60 54.29 -38.53 -48.77
CA THR A 60 55.14 -38.02 -47.68
C THR A 60 54.57 -38.30 -46.29
N GLY A 61 53.25 -38.58 -46.18
CA GLY A 61 52.55 -38.69 -44.90
C GLY A 61 52.51 -37.38 -44.10
N GLN A 62 52.92 -36.26 -44.70
CA GLN A 62 53.01 -34.94 -44.08
C GLN A 62 51.87 -34.02 -44.57
N GLY A 63 51.62 -32.94 -43.82
CA GLY A 63 50.63 -31.91 -44.17
C GLY A 63 49.22 -32.17 -43.65
N VAL A 64 49.05 -32.99 -42.60
CA VAL A 64 47.76 -33.09 -41.90
C VAL A 64 47.54 -31.83 -41.07
N SER A 65 46.37 -31.20 -41.24
CA SER A 65 45.94 -30.08 -40.38
C SER A 65 44.47 -30.25 -40.02
N GLU A 66 44.15 -30.04 -38.74
CA GLU A 66 42.78 -29.90 -38.25
C GLU A 66 42.63 -28.54 -37.59
N GLU A 67 41.77 -27.70 -38.16
CA GLU A 67 41.67 -26.30 -37.74
C GLU A 67 40.21 -25.91 -37.52
N ALA A 68 39.90 -25.35 -36.36
CA ALA A 68 38.56 -24.84 -36.08
C ALA A 68 38.26 -23.63 -36.97
N VAL A 69 37.13 -23.68 -37.68
CA VAL A 69 36.67 -22.57 -38.52
C VAL A 69 36.00 -21.51 -37.65
N ILE A 70 36.49 -20.27 -37.75
CA ILE A 70 36.10 -19.18 -36.84
C ILE A 70 34.75 -18.55 -37.24
N SER A 71 34.49 -18.40 -38.55
CA SER A 71 33.31 -17.69 -39.06
C SER A 71 32.35 -18.63 -39.77
N PHE A 72 31.13 -18.75 -39.28
CA PHE A 72 30.08 -19.55 -39.91
C PHE A 72 28.67 -19.10 -39.49
N ASP A 73 27.71 -19.35 -40.38
CA ASP A 73 26.27 -19.26 -40.16
C ASP A 73 25.70 -20.68 -40.25
N ALA A 74 25.55 -21.31 -39.08
CA ALA A 74 25.10 -22.69 -38.98
C ALA A 74 23.66 -22.88 -39.47
N THR A 75 22.78 -21.89 -39.23
CA THR A 75 21.38 -21.93 -39.67
C THR A 75 21.23 -21.96 -41.18
N LYS A 76 22.07 -21.20 -41.89
CA LYS A 76 22.04 -21.14 -43.36
C LYS A 76 22.95 -22.17 -44.02
N GLY A 77 23.68 -22.95 -43.24
CA GLY A 77 24.65 -23.91 -43.74
C GLY A 77 25.82 -23.25 -44.46
N ILE A 78 26.36 -22.13 -43.96
CA ILE A 78 27.46 -21.40 -44.62
C ILE A 78 28.64 -21.27 -43.65
N LEU A 79 29.86 -21.49 -44.12
CA LEU A 79 31.08 -21.25 -43.37
C LEU A 79 32.11 -20.48 -44.19
N THR A 80 32.99 -19.75 -43.51
CA THR A 80 34.10 -19.01 -44.11
C THR A 80 35.39 -19.43 -43.42
N TYR A 81 36.20 -20.23 -44.13
CA TYR A 81 37.51 -20.66 -43.67
C TYR A 81 38.59 -19.76 -44.28
N ILE A 82 39.34 -19.05 -43.43
CA ILE A 82 40.51 -18.30 -43.85
C ILE A 82 41.68 -19.28 -43.93
N ALA A 83 42.32 -19.38 -45.10
CA ALA A 83 43.37 -20.36 -45.32
C ALA A 83 44.60 -20.05 -44.43
N SER A 84 44.96 -21.03 -43.60
CA SER A 84 46.15 -20.96 -42.75
C SER A 84 47.44 -21.25 -43.51
N ASP A 85 48.58 -21.01 -42.87
CA ASP A 85 49.89 -21.39 -43.40
C ASP A 85 49.98 -22.91 -43.66
N ASN A 86 49.35 -23.74 -42.83
CA ASN A 86 49.30 -25.20 -43.03
C ASN A 86 48.45 -25.56 -44.27
N ALA A 87 47.30 -24.90 -44.47
CA ALA A 87 46.47 -25.11 -45.65
C ALA A 87 47.13 -24.66 -46.95
N LEU A 88 48.04 -23.68 -46.87
CA LEU A 88 48.80 -23.15 -48.01
C LEU A 88 50.20 -23.78 -48.16
N GLN A 89 50.57 -24.73 -47.28
CA GLN A 89 51.92 -25.26 -47.17
C GLN A 89 52.37 -25.97 -48.45
N MET A 90 51.49 -26.78 -49.04
CA MET A 90 51.81 -27.66 -50.16
C MET A 90 51.37 -27.05 -51.49
N VAL A 91 52.33 -26.57 -52.28
CA VAL A 91 52.10 -26.06 -53.64
C VAL A 91 51.67 -27.21 -54.55
N GLY A 92 50.56 -27.05 -55.26
CA GLY A 92 49.95 -28.09 -56.09
C GLY A 92 48.51 -28.38 -55.68
N ARG A 93 48.02 -29.58 -56.02
CA ARG A 93 46.66 -30.03 -55.71
C ARG A 93 46.61 -30.62 -54.30
N ASN A 94 45.67 -30.12 -53.49
CA ASN A 94 45.44 -30.55 -52.12
C ASN A 94 44.01 -31.08 -51.97
N GLU A 95 43.85 -32.07 -51.09
CA GLU A 95 42.57 -32.69 -50.76
C GLU A 95 42.19 -32.37 -49.31
N ALA A 96 40.98 -31.85 -49.12
CA ALA A 96 40.46 -31.47 -47.81
C ALA A 96 38.97 -31.74 -47.69
N TYR A 97 38.46 -31.69 -46.46
CA TYR A 97 37.03 -31.75 -46.15
C TYR A 97 36.71 -30.92 -44.91
N PHE A 98 35.43 -30.69 -44.65
CA PHE A 98 34.97 -30.08 -43.39
C PHE A 98 34.32 -31.12 -42.50
N SER A 99 34.76 -31.19 -41.24
CA SER A 99 34.22 -32.03 -40.17
C SER A 99 33.40 -31.18 -39.20
N PHE A 100 32.22 -31.63 -38.79
CA PHE A 100 31.35 -30.90 -37.87
C PHE A 100 31.28 -31.67 -36.56
N ARG A 101 31.84 -31.09 -35.50
CA ARG A 101 32.08 -31.79 -34.23
C ARG A 101 31.32 -31.14 -33.08
N LYS A 102 30.91 -31.95 -32.11
CA LYS A 102 30.35 -31.51 -30.84
C LYS A 102 31.37 -31.75 -29.73
N GLN A 103 31.49 -30.84 -28.78
CA GLN A 103 32.37 -31.03 -27.62
C GLN A 103 31.63 -31.79 -26.51
N GLU A 104 32.18 -32.92 -26.08
CA GLU A 104 31.71 -33.73 -24.95
C GLU A 104 32.93 -34.14 -24.11
N ASP A 105 32.89 -33.90 -22.79
CA ASP A 105 33.97 -34.22 -21.84
C ASP A 105 35.37 -33.82 -22.33
N GLU A 106 35.49 -32.55 -22.74
CA GLU A 106 36.73 -31.94 -23.27
C GLU A 106 37.26 -32.53 -24.59
N ARG A 107 36.49 -33.43 -25.24
CA ARG A 107 36.85 -34.04 -26.54
C ARG A 107 35.88 -33.60 -27.63
N TRP A 108 36.42 -33.38 -28.84
CA TRP A 108 35.62 -33.08 -30.02
C TRP A 108 35.23 -34.38 -30.73
N ILE A 109 33.93 -34.66 -30.82
CA ILE A 109 33.38 -35.86 -31.45
C ILE A 109 32.70 -35.46 -32.75
N GLU A 110 33.17 -36.00 -33.88
CA GLU A 110 32.56 -35.78 -35.19
C GLU A 110 31.14 -36.34 -35.25
N GLN A 111 30.21 -35.50 -35.71
CA GLN A 111 28.81 -35.88 -35.93
C GLN A 111 28.55 -36.18 -37.41
N PHE A 112 29.14 -35.39 -38.31
CA PHE A 112 29.16 -35.64 -39.75
C PHE A 112 30.28 -34.84 -40.43
N SER A 113 30.57 -35.16 -41.69
CA SER A 113 31.56 -34.46 -42.52
C SER A 113 31.06 -34.25 -43.96
N THR A 114 31.62 -33.25 -44.65
CA THR A 114 31.44 -33.14 -46.10
C THR A 114 32.24 -34.24 -46.81
N ARG A 115 31.87 -34.56 -48.05
CA ARG A 115 32.79 -35.32 -48.91
C ARG A 115 34.02 -34.48 -49.25
N THR A 116 35.13 -35.15 -49.57
CA THR A 116 36.38 -34.47 -49.91
C THR A 116 36.23 -33.59 -51.14
N PHE A 117 36.98 -32.49 -51.15
CA PHE A 117 37.08 -31.57 -52.27
C PHE A 117 38.54 -31.23 -52.52
N ASN A 118 38.81 -30.71 -53.72
CA ASN A 118 40.16 -30.36 -54.13
C ASN A 118 40.32 -28.85 -54.30
N TYR A 119 41.47 -28.34 -53.89
CA TYR A 119 41.90 -26.97 -54.18
C TYR A 119 43.36 -26.95 -54.62
N ILE A 120 43.76 -25.91 -55.33
CA ILE A 120 45.11 -25.76 -55.88
C ILE A 120 45.81 -24.60 -55.18
N VAL A 121 46.99 -24.85 -54.63
CA VAL A 121 47.88 -23.78 -54.15
C VAL A 121 48.90 -23.47 -55.23
N GLU A 122 48.85 -22.25 -55.76
CA GLU A 122 49.78 -21.73 -56.75
C GLU A 122 51.07 -21.24 -56.09
N LYS A 123 52.18 -21.41 -56.82
CA LYS A 123 53.51 -21.02 -56.36
C LYS A 123 53.60 -19.49 -56.21
N SER A 124 54.20 -19.05 -55.11
CA SER A 124 54.56 -17.64 -54.87
C SER A 124 56.06 -17.40 -55.07
N ILE A 125 56.49 -16.14 -55.12
CA ILE A 125 57.92 -15.78 -55.17
C ILE A 125 58.64 -16.12 -53.86
N TYR A 126 57.88 -16.30 -52.77
CA TYR A 126 58.37 -16.78 -51.49
C TYR A 126 58.16 -18.28 -51.37
N SER A 127 59.13 -18.99 -50.77
CA SER A 127 58.97 -20.38 -50.33
C SER A 127 59.16 -20.43 -48.82
N GLN A 128 58.12 -20.82 -48.07
CA GLN A 128 58.23 -20.98 -46.62
C GLN A 128 58.90 -22.34 -46.30
N PRO A 129 60.05 -22.37 -45.59
CA PRO A 129 60.59 -23.61 -45.05
C PRO A 129 59.70 -24.08 -43.88
N PHE A 130 59.32 -25.35 -43.86
CA PHE A 130 58.56 -25.93 -42.75
C PHE A 130 59.42 -26.89 -41.93
N LYS A 131 59.14 -26.95 -40.63
CA LYS A 131 59.81 -27.83 -39.69
C LYS A 131 59.03 -29.14 -39.60
N ASP A 132 59.73 -30.27 -39.59
CA ASP A 132 59.09 -31.58 -39.36
C ASP A 132 58.36 -31.60 -38.01
N SER A 133 57.20 -32.26 -37.99
CA SER A 133 56.34 -32.36 -36.81
C SER A 133 57.09 -33.01 -35.64
N ASN A 134 57.23 -32.31 -34.51
CA ASN A 134 57.99 -32.76 -33.34
C ASN A 134 57.21 -32.70 -32.01
N TYR A 135 55.87 -32.65 -32.07
CA TYR A 135 54.99 -32.49 -30.91
C TYR A 135 55.29 -33.47 -29.76
N TRP A 136 55.49 -34.76 -30.05
CA TRP A 136 55.77 -35.76 -29.02
C TRP A 136 57.08 -35.49 -28.27
N TRP A 137 58.11 -35.04 -28.98
CA TRP A 137 59.40 -34.73 -28.38
C TRP A 137 59.32 -33.51 -27.46
N THR A 138 58.59 -32.46 -27.87
CA THR A 138 58.41 -31.26 -27.04
C THR A 138 57.66 -31.54 -25.73
N PHE A 139 56.63 -32.39 -25.76
CA PHE A 139 55.92 -32.79 -24.54
C PHE A 139 56.80 -33.64 -23.61
N LYS A 140 57.58 -34.57 -24.18
CA LYS A 140 58.50 -35.40 -23.41
C LYS A 140 59.55 -34.56 -22.69
N GLU A 141 60.11 -33.56 -23.37
CA GLU A 141 61.15 -32.70 -22.81
C GLU A 141 60.61 -31.76 -21.73
N LEU A 142 59.40 -31.22 -21.93
CA LEU A 142 58.72 -30.41 -20.90
C LEU A 142 58.49 -31.22 -19.61
N ASN A 143 58.00 -32.45 -19.74
CA ASN A 143 57.78 -33.32 -18.58
C ASN A 143 59.09 -33.67 -17.87
N ARG A 144 60.19 -33.87 -18.62
CA ARG A 144 61.52 -34.12 -18.05
C ARG A 144 62.00 -32.93 -17.20
N ILE A 145 61.91 -31.71 -17.74
CA ILE A 145 62.33 -30.49 -17.06
C ILE A 145 61.49 -30.23 -15.80
N PHE A 146 60.17 -30.43 -15.88
CA PHE A 146 59.27 -30.25 -14.74
C PHE A 146 59.58 -31.20 -13.58
N ASN A 147 59.83 -32.47 -13.86
CA ASN A 147 60.17 -33.44 -12.81
C ASN A 147 61.53 -33.14 -12.16
N GLN A 148 62.52 -32.71 -12.94
CA GLN A 148 63.81 -32.29 -12.40
C GLN A 148 63.67 -31.11 -11.43
N TYR A 149 62.85 -30.11 -11.77
CA TYR A 149 62.59 -28.96 -10.91
C TYR A 149 61.94 -29.36 -9.56
N ILE A 150 61.02 -30.33 -9.57
CA ILE A 150 60.40 -30.84 -8.34
C ILE A 150 61.44 -31.52 -7.45
N GLU A 151 62.32 -32.34 -8.04
CA GLU A 151 63.35 -33.07 -7.31
C GLU A 151 64.37 -32.12 -6.67
N ASP A 152 64.88 -31.17 -7.44
CA ASP A 152 65.83 -30.16 -6.96
C ASP A 152 65.18 -29.20 -5.93
N GLY A 153 63.91 -28.86 -6.16
CA GLY A 153 63.13 -27.97 -5.29
C GLY A 153 62.86 -28.56 -3.90
N LYS A 154 62.66 -29.88 -3.78
CA LYS A 154 62.47 -30.55 -2.49
C LYS A 154 63.72 -30.48 -1.62
N ASN A 155 64.87 -30.84 -2.18
CA ASN A 155 66.13 -30.87 -1.44
C ASN A 155 66.52 -29.46 -0.97
N SER A 156 66.40 -28.46 -1.84
CA SER A 156 66.71 -27.06 -1.47
C SER A 156 65.77 -26.50 -0.39
N TRP A 157 64.50 -26.90 -0.37
CA TRP A 157 63.56 -26.50 0.68
C TRP A 157 63.88 -27.13 2.05
N GLU A 158 64.21 -28.43 2.07
CA GLU A 158 64.59 -29.12 3.30
C GLU A 158 65.87 -28.51 3.92
N ASP A 159 66.88 -28.25 3.09
CA ASP A 159 68.11 -27.59 3.53
C ASP A 159 67.84 -26.19 4.10
N PHE A 160 66.98 -25.40 3.44
CA PHE A 160 66.59 -24.07 3.91
C PHE A 160 65.93 -24.13 5.30
N VAL A 161 64.97 -25.04 5.51
CA VAL A 161 64.29 -25.19 6.81
C VAL A 161 65.28 -25.63 7.89
N ASN A 162 66.16 -26.59 7.59
CA ASN A 162 67.14 -27.09 8.54
C ASN A 162 68.17 -26.02 8.95
N GLN A 163 68.65 -25.21 8.00
CA GLN A 163 69.59 -24.12 8.27
C GLN A 163 68.99 -23.02 9.15
N ASN A 164 67.68 -22.81 9.08
CA ASN A 164 66.97 -21.78 9.85
C ASN A 164 66.25 -22.32 11.10
N LYS A 165 66.41 -23.61 11.40
CA LYS A 165 65.64 -24.32 12.43
C LYS A 165 65.69 -23.65 13.80
N GLU A 166 66.86 -23.24 14.26
CA GLU A 166 67.03 -22.60 15.57
C GLU A 166 66.28 -21.26 15.68
N ILE A 167 66.22 -20.49 14.58
CA ILE A 167 65.48 -19.23 14.51
C ILE A 167 63.97 -19.51 14.50
N LEU A 168 63.54 -20.52 13.72
CA LEU A 168 62.12 -20.90 13.62
C LEU A 168 61.58 -21.44 14.96
N GLU A 169 62.37 -22.23 15.70
CA GLU A 169 62.00 -22.76 17.01
C GLU A 169 61.95 -21.68 18.10
N SER A 170 62.76 -20.61 17.97
CA SER A 170 62.81 -19.50 18.94
C SER A 170 61.86 -18.35 18.63
N VAL A 171 61.10 -18.40 17.53
CA VAL A 171 60.25 -17.29 17.07
C VAL A 171 59.04 -17.03 17.98
N ASP A 172 58.52 -18.07 18.63
CA ASP A 172 57.37 -17.97 19.55
C ASP A 172 57.59 -18.84 20.79
N PRO A 173 58.50 -18.42 21.70
CA PRO A 173 58.83 -19.21 22.88
C PRO A 173 57.61 -19.35 23.79
N GLY A 174 57.15 -20.59 23.94
CA GLY A 174 55.95 -20.91 24.73
C GLY A 174 54.62 -20.71 24.00
N GLY A 175 54.62 -20.43 22.70
CA GLY A 175 53.41 -20.47 21.87
C GLY A 175 52.42 -19.33 22.11
N LYS A 176 52.86 -18.17 22.61
CA LYS A 176 51.96 -17.06 22.97
C LYS A 176 51.41 -16.37 21.73
N ILE A 177 52.26 -16.09 20.74
CA ILE A 177 51.84 -15.47 19.48
C ILE A 177 50.89 -16.41 18.74
N LEU A 178 51.21 -17.71 18.69
CA LEU A 178 50.35 -18.73 18.12
C LEU A 178 48.99 -18.78 18.82
N SER A 179 48.97 -18.70 20.15
CA SER A 179 47.73 -18.70 20.94
C SER A 179 46.87 -17.47 20.67
N GLU A 180 47.47 -16.28 20.58
CA GLU A 180 46.76 -15.05 20.24
C GLU A 180 46.21 -15.09 18.80
N LEU A 181 46.97 -15.62 17.84
CA LEU A 181 46.51 -15.78 16.45
C LEU A 181 45.38 -16.82 16.33
N LEU A 182 45.44 -17.91 17.10
CA LEU A 182 44.36 -18.89 17.17
C LEU A 182 43.11 -18.31 17.84
N ALA A 183 43.26 -17.56 18.93
CA ALA A 183 42.16 -16.87 19.58
C ALA A 183 41.54 -15.80 18.65
N ALA A 184 42.36 -15.05 17.93
CA ALA A 184 41.93 -14.08 16.93
C ALA A 184 41.21 -14.72 15.73
N ARG A 185 41.30 -16.03 15.52
CA ARG A 185 40.46 -16.71 14.52
C ARG A 185 39.03 -16.93 15.01
N ASN A 186 38.77 -16.90 16.32
CA ASN A 186 37.43 -17.11 16.91
C ASN A 186 36.68 -18.33 16.31
N GLY A 187 37.38 -19.45 16.14
CA GLY A 187 36.81 -20.66 15.54
C GLY A 187 36.65 -20.64 14.01
N LYS A 188 37.07 -19.58 13.32
CA LYS A 188 37.00 -19.46 11.86
C LYS A 188 38.21 -20.12 11.16
N PRO A 189 38.01 -20.68 9.95
CA PRO A 189 39.06 -21.41 9.24
C PRO A 189 40.27 -20.54 8.91
N ASN A 190 40.12 -19.24 8.69
CA ASN A 190 41.23 -18.30 8.54
C ASN A 190 40.80 -16.86 8.91
N LEU A 191 41.77 -15.96 9.01
CA LEU A 191 41.54 -14.54 9.37
C LEU A 191 40.68 -13.81 8.33
N LYS A 192 40.84 -14.14 7.03
CA LYS A 192 40.06 -13.54 5.95
C LYS A 192 38.57 -13.82 6.12
N THR A 193 38.19 -15.06 6.39
CA THR A 193 36.78 -15.43 6.63
C THR A 193 36.18 -14.65 7.81
N ARG A 194 36.95 -14.42 8.88
CA ARG A 194 36.48 -13.60 10.01
C ARG A 194 36.29 -12.13 9.62
N ILE A 195 37.22 -11.56 8.84
CA ILE A 195 37.14 -10.17 8.37
C ILE A 195 35.96 -10.01 7.42
N ASP A 196 35.79 -10.94 6.47
CA ASP A 196 34.65 -10.96 5.56
C ASP A 196 33.32 -11.05 6.34
N ASP A 197 33.24 -11.88 7.38
CA ASP A 197 32.05 -11.99 8.25
C ASP A 197 31.75 -10.65 8.98
N LEU A 198 32.78 -9.99 9.52
CA LEU A 198 32.63 -8.70 10.20
C LEU A 198 32.23 -7.58 9.22
N GLU A 199 32.82 -7.54 8.03
CA GLU A 199 32.46 -6.59 6.97
C GLU A 199 31.02 -6.81 6.49
N ASN A 200 30.58 -8.07 6.38
CA ASN A 200 29.20 -8.40 6.02
C ASN A 200 28.20 -8.05 7.13
N GLU A 201 28.51 -8.32 8.40
CA GLU A 201 27.68 -7.89 9.54
C GLU A 201 27.57 -6.36 9.62
N THR A 202 28.67 -5.64 9.39
CA THR A 202 28.71 -4.17 9.41
C THR A 202 27.96 -3.57 8.22
N THR A 203 28.07 -4.19 7.04
CA THR A 203 27.34 -3.77 5.82
C THR A 203 25.84 -4.03 5.94
N ALA A 204 25.43 -5.14 6.56
CA ALA A 204 24.03 -5.44 6.86
C ALA A 204 23.45 -4.46 7.89
N GLN A 205 24.22 -4.09 8.92
CA GLN A 205 23.83 -3.04 9.89
C GLN A 205 23.75 -1.66 9.24
N LEU A 206 24.67 -1.30 8.35
CA LEU A 206 24.63 -0.02 7.61
C LEU A 206 23.48 0.02 6.59
N ALA A 207 23.14 -1.09 5.94
CA ALA A 207 21.95 -1.21 5.10
C ALA A 207 20.65 -1.08 5.93
N GLN A 208 20.62 -1.69 7.12
CA GLN A 208 19.55 -1.50 8.12
C GLN A 208 19.54 -0.12 8.79
N THR A 209 20.57 0.70 8.61
CA THR A 209 20.57 2.07 9.14
C THR A 209 20.16 3.04 8.03
N ASN A 210 20.59 2.81 6.77
CA ASN A 210 20.34 3.69 5.63
C ASN A 210 18.97 3.54 4.97
N LEU A 211 18.27 2.40 5.10
CA LEU A 211 16.84 2.29 4.73
C LEU A 211 15.91 3.08 5.69
N PHE A 212 16.40 3.46 6.88
CA PHE A 212 15.56 3.79 8.04
C PHE A 212 15.77 5.22 8.59
N VAL A 213 16.53 6.05 7.86
CA VAL A 213 16.75 7.48 8.17
C VAL A 213 15.56 8.37 7.75
N GLY A 214 14.58 7.84 7.01
CA GLY A 214 13.33 8.55 6.69
C GLY A 214 12.33 8.59 7.86
N GLU A 215 11.47 9.61 7.91
CA GLU A 215 10.26 9.59 8.76
C GLU A 215 9.23 8.55 8.28
N LYS A 216 9.36 8.10 7.02
CA LYS A 216 8.52 7.09 6.39
C LYS A 216 9.35 5.85 6.04
N VAL A 217 8.80 4.67 6.33
CA VAL A 217 9.35 3.38 5.94
C VAL A 217 8.48 2.83 4.81
N ASN A 218 9.06 2.56 3.65
CA ASN A 218 8.34 2.00 2.52
C ASN A 218 8.02 0.52 2.78
N ALA A 219 6.75 0.13 2.67
CA ALA A 219 6.30 -1.23 2.95
C ALA A 219 6.99 -2.27 2.06
N LYS A 220 7.19 -2.00 0.75
CA LYS A 220 7.87 -2.95 -0.14
C LYS A 220 9.34 -3.14 0.24
N GLU A 221 10.01 -2.06 0.62
CA GLU A 221 11.40 -2.11 1.08
C GLU A 221 11.54 -2.80 2.44
N PHE A 222 10.50 -2.71 3.28
CA PHE A 222 10.37 -3.44 4.54
C PHE A 222 10.12 -4.95 4.34
N GLY A 223 9.70 -5.36 3.14
CA GLY A 223 9.46 -6.76 2.77
C GLY A 223 7.99 -7.12 2.54
N PHE A 224 7.05 -6.16 2.62
CA PHE A 224 5.66 -6.42 2.27
C PHE A 224 5.53 -6.79 0.78
N VAL A 225 4.74 -7.81 0.51
CA VAL A 225 4.55 -8.36 -0.83
C VAL A 225 3.14 -8.07 -1.34
N THR A 226 3.06 -7.69 -2.61
CA THR A 226 1.79 -7.58 -3.32
C THR A 226 1.35 -8.95 -3.81
N ASP A 227 0.03 -9.21 -3.81
CA ASP A 227 -0.59 -10.39 -4.42
C ASP A 227 -0.21 -11.77 -3.84
N ALA A 228 0.49 -11.81 -2.70
CA ALA A 228 0.82 -13.05 -1.98
C ALA A 228 0.10 -13.12 -0.62
N VAL A 229 -0.60 -14.22 -0.38
CA VAL A 229 -1.42 -14.44 0.82
C VAL A 229 -0.54 -14.84 2.02
N GLY A 230 -0.75 -14.22 3.18
CA GLY A 230 -0.25 -14.67 4.49
C GLY A 230 1.17 -14.25 4.89
N GLN A 231 1.92 -13.54 4.04
CA GLN A 231 3.27 -13.05 4.39
C GLN A 231 3.26 -11.68 5.08
N ASN A 232 2.23 -10.85 4.83
CA ASN A 232 2.18 -9.48 5.33
C ASN A 232 1.78 -9.38 6.80
N ASP A 233 1.11 -10.40 7.35
CA ASP A 233 0.61 -10.38 8.74
C ASP A 233 1.75 -10.27 9.76
N THR A 234 2.81 -11.06 9.59
CA THR A 234 3.98 -11.04 10.49
C THR A 234 4.73 -9.72 10.41
N LEU A 235 4.90 -9.17 9.19
CA LEU A 235 5.60 -7.91 8.96
C LEU A 235 4.83 -6.72 9.54
N PHE A 236 3.51 -6.73 9.45
CA PHE A 236 2.65 -5.70 10.03
C PHE A 236 2.77 -5.66 11.55
N ASP A 237 2.67 -6.82 12.20
CA ASP A 237 2.85 -6.92 13.65
C ASP A 237 4.27 -6.57 14.08
N GLU A 238 5.29 -7.00 13.33
CA GLU A 238 6.69 -6.67 13.58
C GLU A 238 6.91 -5.15 13.53
N PHE A 239 6.36 -4.49 12.51
CA PHE A 239 6.50 -3.04 12.35
C PHE A 239 5.98 -2.28 13.59
N PHE A 240 4.77 -2.62 14.07
CA PHE A 240 4.17 -1.90 15.19
C PHE A 240 4.65 -2.37 16.57
N SER A 241 5.28 -3.55 16.68
CA SER A 241 5.83 -4.06 17.94
C SER A 241 7.31 -3.70 18.15
N ASN A 242 8.04 -3.35 17.09
CA ASN A 242 9.48 -3.11 17.15
C ASN A 242 9.78 -1.65 17.60
N PRO A 243 10.55 -1.45 18.69
CA PRO A 243 10.91 -0.12 19.17
C PRO A 243 11.64 0.76 18.15
N LEU A 244 12.33 0.17 17.17
CA LEU A 244 13.05 0.89 16.12
C LEU A 244 12.12 1.67 15.17
N TYR A 245 10.89 1.18 14.97
CA TYR A 245 9.91 1.80 14.07
C TYR A 245 8.88 2.64 14.82
N LYS A 246 9.07 2.80 16.14
CA LYS A 246 8.20 3.63 16.97
C LYS A 246 8.16 5.07 16.43
N ASN A 247 6.95 5.60 16.26
CA ASN A 247 6.66 6.92 15.67
C ASN A 247 7.06 7.08 14.19
N LYS A 248 7.44 6.02 13.48
CA LYS A 248 7.65 6.07 12.03
C LYS A 248 6.32 5.87 11.30
N THR A 249 6.23 6.40 10.09
CA THR A 249 5.08 6.18 9.21
C THR A 249 5.34 4.96 8.33
N LEU A 250 4.46 3.96 8.38
CA LEU A 250 4.45 2.86 7.42
C LEU A 250 3.76 3.33 6.14
N TYR A 251 4.52 3.45 5.05
CA TYR A 251 4.02 3.90 3.76
C TYR A 251 3.82 2.73 2.80
N PHE A 252 2.58 2.48 2.37
CA PHE A 252 2.25 1.47 1.38
C PHE A 252 2.14 2.09 -0.02
N PRO A 253 3.09 1.82 -0.92
CA PRO A 253 2.96 2.22 -2.32
C PRO A 253 1.87 1.39 -3.01
N SER A 254 1.41 1.89 -4.15
CA SER A 254 0.39 1.27 -4.99
C SER A 254 0.53 -0.27 -5.10
N GLY A 255 -0.57 -0.99 -4.84
CA GLY A 255 -0.63 -2.45 -4.89
C GLY A 255 -1.71 -3.05 -4.00
N LEU A 256 -1.96 -4.36 -4.17
CA LEU A 256 -2.87 -5.16 -3.34
C LEU A 256 -2.07 -5.96 -2.31
N TYR A 257 -2.27 -5.68 -1.04
CA TYR A 257 -1.61 -6.34 0.09
C TYR A 257 -2.61 -7.22 0.82
N LEU A 258 -2.32 -8.53 0.87
CA LEU A 258 -3.23 -9.53 1.41
C LEU A 258 -2.84 -9.86 2.86
N PHE A 259 -3.85 -9.91 3.73
CA PHE A 259 -3.73 -10.20 5.16
C PHE A 259 -4.70 -11.33 5.52
N ASN A 260 -4.33 -12.17 6.48
CA ASN A 260 -5.15 -13.29 6.92
C ASN A 260 -5.74 -13.08 8.31
N LYS A 261 -5.21 -12.17 9.12
CA LYS A 261 -5.64 -12.02 10.51
C LYS A 261 -6.09 -10.61 10.89
N TRP A 262 -6.69 -10.54 12.07
CA TRP A 262 -6.99 -9.31 12.76
C TRP A 262 -5.70 -8.69 13.32
N HIS A 263 -5.48 -7.40 13.03
CA HIS A 263 -4.39 -6.60 13.61
C HIS A 263 -4.91 -5.60 14.64
N ASP A 264 -4.35 -5.66 15.85
CA ASP A 264 -4.67 -4.77 16.97
C ASP A 264 -3.47 -3.90 17.32
N ILE A 265 -3.51 -2.62 16.94
CA ILE A 265 -2.41 -1.67 17.13
C ILE A 265 -2.55 -0.99 18.50
N LYS A 266 -1.55 -1.19 19.36
CA LYS A 266 -1.59 -0.79 20.78
C LYS A 266 -0.76 0.43 21.14
N ASP A 267 -0.02 0.98 20.17
CA ASP A 267 0.88 2.11 20.36
C ASP A 267 0.61 3.20 19.32
N ASN A 268 1.23 4.38 19.51
CA ASN A 268 1.19 5.45 18.51
C ASN A 268 1.68 4.95 17.15
N PHE A 269 0.93 5.28 16.11
CA PHE A 269 1.20 4.77 14.78
C PHE A 269 0.78 5.75 13.70
N SER A 270 1.40 5.60 12.52
CA SER A 270 1.05 6.35 11.32
C SER A 270 1.14 5.42 10.12
N ILE A 271 0.04 5.31 9.38
CA ILE A 271 -0.06 4.56 8.13
C ILE A 271 -0.43 5.54 7.02
N GLU A 272 0.32 5.53 5.93
CA GLU A 272 0.00 6.26 4.71
C GLU A 272 -0.01 5.32 3.51
N MET A 273 -0.97 5.52 2.62
CA MET A 273 -1.20 4.65 1.47
C MET A 273 -1.36 5.50 0.21
N ASP A 274 -0.84 5.02 -0.92
CA ASP A 274 -1.25 5.56 -2.22
C ASP A 274 -2.75 5.37 -2.45
N LEU A 275 -3.34 6.21 -3.30
CA LEU A 275 -4.78 6.15 -3.62
C LEU A 275 -5.23 4.80 -4.21
N THR A 276 -4.35 4.10 -4.90
CA THR A 276 -4.60 2.78 -5.53
C THR A 276 -4.15 1.61 -4.68
N THR A 277 -3.65 1.86 -3.45
CA THR A 277 -3.30 0.80 -2.51
C THR A 277 -4.56 0.18 -1.91
N GLU A 278 -4.57 -1.14 -1.81
CA GLU A 278 -5.62 -1.89 -1.12
C GLU A 278 -5.01 -2.86 -0.11
N LEU A 279 -5.39 -2.73 1.16
CA LEU A 279 -5.17 -3.75 2.19
C LEU A 279 -6.41 -4.62 2.23
N ARG A 280 -6.28 -5.93 1.96
CA ARG A 280 -7.43 -6.84 1.85
C ARG A 280 -7.30 -8.02 2.80
N LEU A 281 -8.36 -8.26 3.57
CA LEU A 281 -8.49 -9.44 4.41
C LEU A 281 -8.89 -10.68 3.57
N MET A 282 -8.28 -11.82 3.85
CA MET A 282 -8.45 -13.06 3.09
C MET A 282 -9.01 -14.22 3.93
N GLU A 283 -9.05 -14.11 5.26
CA GLU A 283 -9.71 -15.09 6.13
C GLU A 283 -10.73 -14.42 7.06
N ALA A 284 -11.69 -15.21 7.55
CA ALA A 284 -12.76 -14.71 8.41
C ALA A 284 -12.21 -14.26 9.77
N GLN A 285 -12.48 -13.00 10.15
CA GLN A 285 -12.04 -12.41 11.40
C GLN A 285 -13.19 -11.69 12.12
N LEU A 286 -13.00 -11.33 13.39
CA LEU A 286 -13.94 -10.43 14.06
C LEU A 286 -13.78 -9.00 13.54
N ALA A 287 -12.54 -8.54 13.44
CA ALA A 287 -12.18 -7.23 12.92
C ALA A 287 -10.96 -7.34 12.00
N PHE A 288 -10.75 -6.37 11.11
CA PHE A 288 -9.54 -6.34 10.29
C PHE A 288 -8.45 -5.48 10.94
N ILE A 289 -8.64 -4.17 11.07
CA ILE A 289 -7.69 -3.28 11.75
C ILE A 289 -8.40 -2.61 12.92
N THR A 290 -7.85 -2.78 14.13
CA THR A 290 -8.29 -2.06 15.32
C THR A 290 -7.16 -1.26 15.93
N VAL A 291 -7.54 -0.14 16.54
CA VAL A 291 -6.63 0.70 17.32
C VAL A 291 -7.11 0.74 18.76
N GLY A 292 -6.20 0.42 19.67
CA GLY A 292 -6.40 0.51 21.11
C GLY A 292 -6.34 -0.83 21.83
N TYR A 293 -6.76 -0.87 23.08
CA TYR A 293 -6.46 -1.99 23.97
C TYR A 293 -7.66 -2.94 24.09
N PHE A 294 -7.64 -4.07 23.38
CA PHE A 294 -8.58 -5.18 23.60
C PHE A 294 -8.02 -6.13 24.68
N LYS A 295 -8.32 -5.89 25.98
CA LYS A 295 -8.06 -6.91 27.01
C LYS A 295 -9.26 -7.82 27.17
N THR A 296 -9.12 -9.08 26.77
CA THR A 296 -9.97 -10.17 27.23
C THR A 296 -9.65 -10.47 28.70
N GLY A 297 -10.22 -9.69 29.62
CA GLY A 297 -10.18 -9.97 31.07
C GLY A 297 -9.49 -8.90 31.92
N SER A 298 -10.28 -8.32 32.83
CA SER A 298 -9.94 -7.41 33.95
C SER A 298 -9.27 -6.07 33.64
N PHE A 299 -9.99 -5.02 34.02
CA PHE A 299 -9.72 -3.59 33.90
C PHE A 299 -8.48 -3.18 34.72
N VAL A 300 -7.50 -2.56 34.07
CA VAL A 300 -6.53 -1.69 34.75
C VAL A 300 -6.66 -0.34 34.07
N GLN A 301 -7.18 0.62 34.83
CA GLN A 301 -7.34 2.01 34.45
C GLN A 301 -5.97 2.69 34.61
N ASP A 302 -5.14 2.64 33.57
CA ASP A 302 -3.97 3.53 33.51
C ASP A 302 -4.37 4.78 32.74
N ASP A 303 -4.45 5.91 33.44
CA ASP A 303 -4.86 7.22 32.93
C ASP A 303 -3.89 7.85 31.90
N ASN A 304 -2.91 7.08 31.39
CA ASN A 304 -1.85 7.54 30.49
C ASN A 304 -1.95 6.98 29.05
N PHE A 305 -3.01 6.27 28.67
CA PHE A 305 -3.16 5.69 27.34
C PHE A 305 -3.67 6.69 26.29
N LEU A 306 -2.79 7.63 25.90
CA LEU A 306 -2.97 8.49 24.74
C LEU A 306 -2.35 7.82 23.50
N ILE A 307 -3.09 6.92 22.86
CA ILE A 307 -2.71 6.43 21.53
C ILE A 307 -3.12 7.50 20.50
N ARG A 308 -2.13 8.01 19.77
CA ARG A 308 -2.33 8.88 18.60
C ARG A 308 -2.10 8.04 17.35
N GLY A 309 -3.18 7.80 16.63
CA GLY A 309 -3.15 7.05 15.38
C GLY A 309 -3.42 7.93 14.18
N LYS A 310 -2.74 7.69 13.06
CA LYS A 310 -3.07 8.29 11.76
C LYS A 310 -3.18 7.20 10.70
N ILE A 311 -4.26 7.22 9.92
CA ILE A 311 -4.40 6.43 8.70
C ILE A 311 -4.80 7.38 7.58
N LYS A 312 -4.04 7.38 6.48
CA LYS A 312 -4.33 8.23 5.32
C LYS A 312 -4.23 7.48 4.00
N GLY A 313 -5.19 7.71 3.10
CA GLY A 313 -5.14 7.21 1.72
C GLY A 313 -5.64 5.78 1.57
N GLY A 314 -5.67 5.30 0.32
CA GLY A 314 -5.90 3.90 -0.03
C GLY A 314 -7.26 3.32 0.38
N THR A 315 -7.33 1.99 0.31
CA THR A 315 -8.51 1.19 0.64
C THR A 315 -8.19 0.16 1.72
N ILE A 316 -9.00 0.10 2.77
CA ILE A 316 -9.03 -1.01 3.72
C ILE A 316 -10.26 -1.85 3.39
N ASN A 317 -10.05 -3.07 2.90
CA ASN A 317 -11.09 -3.97 2.44
C ASN A 317 -11.17 -5.20 3.36
N GLY A 318 -12.22 -5.26 4.17
CA GLY A 318 -12.51 -6.43 5.01
C GLY A 318 -13.02 -7.63 4.22
N ASN A 319 -13.26 -7.48 2.91
CA ASN A 319 -13.65 -8.53 1.97
C ASN A 319 -14.91 -9.31 2.37
N ASN A 320 -15.77 -8.71 3.20
CA ASN A 320 -16.93 -9.35 3.84
C ASN A 320 -16.55 -10.54 4.73
N LEU A 321 -15.30 -10.57 5.19
CA LEU A 321 -14.75 -11.60 6.05
C LEU A 321 -14.71 -11.16 7.51
N CYS A 322 -14.84 -9.87 7.81
CA CYS A 322 -14.91 -9.34 9.16
C CYS A 322 -16.22 -8.63 9.52
N ASP A 323 -16.56 -8.61 10.81
CA ASP A 323 -17.67 -7.81 11.33
C ASP A 323 -17.33 -6.33 11.32
N VAL A 324 -16.08 -5.97 11.62
CA VAL A 324 -15.58 -4.58 11.67
C VAL A 324 -14.37 -4.42 10.75
N THR A 325 -14.43 -3.54 9.74
CA THR A 325 -13.25 -3.31 8.87
C THR A 325 -12.22 -2.41 9.54
N LEU A 326 -12.64 -1.25 10.06
CA LEU A 326 -11.77 -0.34 10.82
C LEU A 326 -12.44 0.01 12.15
N GLY A 327 -11.74 -0.24 13.25
CA GLY A 327 -12.28 -0.05 14.59
C GLY A 327 -11.36 0.73 15.51
N THR A 328 -11.96 1.43 16.46
CA THR A 328 -11.27 2.02 17.61
C THR A 328 -11.87 1.45 18.88
N ASN A 329 -11.02 1.05 19.81
CA ASN A 329 -11.45 0.53 21.10
C ASN A 329 -10.60 1.17 22.20
N TRP A 330 -11.21 1.94 23.10
CA TRP A 330 -10.53 2.53 24.25
C TRP A 330 -9.32 3.40 23.87
N ILE A 331 -9.56 4.37 22.99
CA ILE A 331 -8.58 5.42 22.74
C ILE A 331 -8.92 6.56 23.69
N GLY A 332 -8.00 6.91 24.60
CA GLY A 332 -8.11 8.12 25.43
C GLY A 332 -8.09 9.39 24.57
N ASN A 333 -7.84 10.56 25.18
CA ASN A 333 -7.88 11.90 24.53
C ASN A 333 -6.92 12.13 23.31
N GLY A 334 -6.33 11.08 22.72
CA GLY A 334 -5.42 11.13 21.58
C GLY A 334 -6.06 10.91 20.20
N GLY A 335 -7.18 10.18 20.13
CA GLY A 335 -7.98 9.96 18.92
C GLY A 335 -7.28 9.21 17.77
N LEU A 336 -8.07 8.54 16.92
CA LEU A 336 -7.64 8.10 15.59
C LEU A 336 -7.97 9.17 14.55
N HIS A 337 -6.98 9.62 13.80
CA HIS A 337 -7.15 10.51 12.65
C HIS A 337 -7.18 9.69 11.36
N VAL A 338 -8.32 9.69 10.67
CA VAL A 338 -8.51 8.99 9.41
C VAL A 338 -8.82 9.99 8.31
N ASP A 339 -8.09 9.93 7.20
CA ASP A 339 -8.23 10.92 6.12
C ASP A 339 -8.09 10.28 4.73
N ASP A 340 -8.87 10.72 3.75
CA ASP A 340 -8.78 10.27 2.34
C ASP A 340 -8.84 8.73 2.16
N ILE A 341 -9.74 8.04 2.86
CA ILE A 341 -9.76 6.56 2.89
C ILE A 341 -11.02 5.96 2.24
N VAL A 342 -10.88 4.75 1.70
CA VAL A 342 -12.01 3.88 1.36
C VAL A 342 -12.07 2.71 2.34
N ILE A 343 -13.24 2.49 2.95
CA ILE A 343 -13.52 1.34 3.81
C ILE A 343 -14.54 0.46 3.09
N ASN A 344 -14.16 -0.78 2.79
CA ASN A 344 -14.98 -1.70 2.00
C ASN A 344 -15.15 -3.06 2.69
N GLY A 345 -16.24 -3.75 2.31
CA GLY A 345 -16.44 -5.18 2.54
C GLY A 345 -16.49 -5.59 4.01
N PHE A 346 -17.62 -5.38 4.68
CA PHE A 346 -17.84 -5.75 6.08
C PHE A 346 -19.18 -6.46 6.26
N LYS A 347 -19.26 -7.36 7.25
CA LYS A 347 -20.50 -8.05 7.61
C LYS A 347 -21.44 -7.20 8.45
N ARG A 348 -20.90 -6.28 9.25
CA ARG A 348 -21.69 -5.46 10.18
C ARG A 348 -21.32 -3.99 10.17
N ARG A 349 -20.06 -3.62 10.35
CA ARG A 349 -19.66 -2.22 10.62
C ARG A 349 -18.45 -1.85 9.77
N GLY A 350 -18.54 -0.78 8.99
CA GLY A 350 -17.41 -0.25 8.25
C GLY A 350 -16.42 0.41 9.19
N PHE A 351 -16.83 1.54 9.76
CA PHE A 351 -16.10 2.22 10.83
C PHE A 351 -16.79 2.03 12.17
N TYR A 352 -16.05 1.59 13.19
CA TYR A 352 -16.58 1.35 14.53
C TYR A 352 -15.81 2.18 15.57
N THR A 353 -16.54 2.91 16.42
CA THR A 353 -16.02 3.42 17.68
C THR A 353 -16.69 2.64 18.80
N GLY A 354 -15.90 2.05 19.70
CA GLY A 354 -16.40 1.24 20.80
C GLY A 354 -16.58 2.05 22.08
N TYR A 355 -17.73 1.86 22.73
CA TYR A 355 -18.00 2.25 24.11
C TYR A 355 -18.40 1.00 24.90
N ARG A 356 -17.69 0.70 25.99
CA ARG A 356 -18.10 -0.38 26.89
C ARG A 356 -19.00 0.21 27.98
N GLN A 357 -20.26 -0.21 28.00
CA GLN A 357 -21.31 0.28 28.90
C GLN A 357 -21.10 0.01 30.40
N ASP A 358 -20.05 -0.71 30.83
CA ASP A 358 -19.94 -1.20 32.22
C ASP A 358 -19.13 -0.32 33.17
N THR A 359 -18.50 0.77 32.69
CA THR A 359 -17.81 1.73 33.57
C THR A 359 -18.30 3.15 33.34
N SER A 360 -18.47 3.89 34.43
CA SER A 360 -18.85 5.31 34.47
C SER A 360 -17.78 6.26 33.90
N VAL A 361 -16.87 5.76 33.07
CA VAL A 361 -15.70 6.49 32.57
C VAL A 361 -15.78 6.57 31.04
N ASN A 362 -16.10 7.76 30.53
CA ASN A 362 -16.16 8.09 29.10
C ASN A 362 -14.77 7.96 28.45
N LEU A 363 -14.43 6.80 27.87
CA LEU A 363 -13.06 6.54 27.38
C LEU A 363 -12.95 6.00 25.94
N GLY A 364 -13.95 6.23 25.10
CA GLY A 364 -13.83 6.02 23.65
C GLY A 364 -14.23 7.29 22.92
N GLY A 365 -13.28 8.13 22.51
CA GLY A 365 -13.61 9.41 21.91
C GLY A 365 -12.46 10.18 21.29
N GLY A 366 -12.78 11.31 20.66
CA GLY A 366 -11.79 12.18 20.02
C GLY A 366 -11.31 11.71 18.65
N ASN A 367 -12.00 10.75 18.02
CA ASN A 367 -11.66 10.34 16.66
C ASN A 367 -12.03 11.44 15.66
N TYR A 368 -11.18 11.62 14.65
CA TYR A 368 -11.40 12.56 13.56
C TYR A 368 -11.34 11.80 12.25
N VAL A 369 -12.50 11.61 11.60
CA VAL A 369 -12.60 10.93 10.31
C VAL A 369 -13.03 11.96 9.27
N ASN A 370 -12.20 12.15 8.23
CA ASN A 370 -12.48 13.10 7.16
C ASN A 370 -12.30 12.46 5.79
N ARG A 371 -13.11 12.89 4.82
CA ARG A 371 -13.01 12.48 3.40
C ARG A 371 -12.94 10.95 3.25
N ALA A 372 -13.87 10.24 3.90
CA ALA A 372 -13.94 8.79 3.84
C ALA A 372 -15.13 8.31 3.00
N ARG A 373 -14.91 7.23 2.24
CA ARG A 373 -15.98 6.50 1.57
C ARG A 373 -16.13 5.14 2.21
N ILE A 374 -17.29 4.86 2.77
CA ILE A 374 -17.61 3.60 3.43
C ILE A 374 -18.68 2.92 2.61
N HIS A 375 -18.38 1.76 2.04
CA HIS A 375 -19.35 1.07 1.19
C HIS A 375 -19.31 -0.44 1.35
N ASN A 376 -20.44 -1.07 1.12
CA ASN A 376 -20.54 -2.53 1.16
C ASN A 376 -20.99 -3.08 -0.20
N THR A 377 -20.19 -3.96 -0.79
CA THR A 377 -20.45 -4.52 -2.12
C THR A 377 -21.11 -5.90 -2.07
N SER A 378 -21.30 -6.50 -0.89
CA SER A 378 -21.88 -7.84 -0.75
C SER A 378 -23.41 -7.88 -0.78
N GLY A 379 -23.96 -9.04 -1.13
CA GLY A 379 -25.36 -9.24 -1.57
C GLY A 379 -26.48 -8.89 -0.57
N SER A 380 -26.18 -8.65 0.71
CA SER A 380 -27.16 -8.19 1.70
C SER A 380 -26.58 -7.08 2.57
N ILE A 381 -27.33 -5.99 2.70
CA ILE A 381 -26.98 -4.88 3.58
C ILE A 381 -27.64 -5.00 4.96
N SER A 382 -28.49 -6.00 5.18
CA SER A 382 -29.22 -6.16 6.44
C SER A 382 -28.25 -6.33 7.62
N GLY A 383 -28.43 -5.54 8.66
CA GLY A 383 -27.59 -5.50 9.85
C GLY A 383 -26.28 -4.74 9.66
N THR A 384 -26.13 -3.93 8.60
CA THR A 384 -24.89 -3.19 8.31
C THR A 384 -24.97 -1.71 8.66
N TRP A 385 -23.86 -1.18 9.16
CA TRP A 385 -23.64 0.21 9.52
C TRP A 385 -22.41 0.76 8.79
N GLY A 386 -22.53 1.89 8.11
CA GLY A 386 -21.38 2.60 7.56
C GLY A 386 -20.49 3.10 8.69
N ILE A 387 -21.05 3.96 9.52
CA ILE A 387 -20.46 4.40 10.79
C ILE A 387 -21.28 3.81 11.93
N TYR A 388 -20.62 3.14 12.87
CA TYR A 388 -21.17 2.76 14.16
C TYR A 388 -20.41 3.50 15.25
N ASP A 389 -20.94 4.67 15.62
CA ASP A 389 -20.34 5.57 16.59
C ASP A 389 -20.91 5.34 17.99
N ASP A 390 -20.30 4.44 18.75
CA ASP A 390 -20.69 4.19 20.13
C ASP A 390 -19.94 5.10 21.13
N GLY A 391 -18.89 5.78 20.69
CA GLY A 391 -18.07 6.68 21.50
C GLY A 391 -18.66 8.09 21.72
N SER A 392 -17.91 8.94 22.42
CA SER A 392 -18.21 10.37 22.62
C SER A 392 -17.16 11.25 21.95
N ASP A 393 -17.48 12.52 21.66
CA ASP A 393 -16.53 13.50 21.10
C ASP A 393 -15.87 13.06 19.78
N ASN A 394 -16.55 12.22 18.99
CA ASN A 394 -16.07 11.84 17.66
C ASN A 394 -16.56 12.84 16.62
N TYR A 395 -15.69 13.17 15.67
CA TYR A 395 -15.98 14.10 14.58
C TYR A 395 -15.81 13.41 13.23
N PHE A 396 -16.88 13.39 12.44
CA PHE A 396 -16.95 12.79 11.11
C PHE A 396 -17.28 13.89 10.12
N ASP A 397 -16.48 14.07 9.06
CA ASP A 397 -16.71 15.09 8.04
C ASP A 397 -16.45 14.59 6.63
N ASN A 398 -17.25 15.04 5.66
CA ASN A 398 -17.17 14.64 4.26
C ASN A 398 -17.18 13.12 4.07
N ILE A 399 -18.17 12.45 4.68
CA ILE A 399 -18.28 10.99 4.64
C ILE A 399 -19.37 10.57 3.67
N ILE A 400 -19.07 9.63 2.78
CA ILE A 400 -20.06 8.96 1.94
C ILE A 400 -20.27 7.56 2.49
N THR A 401 -21.51 7.21 2.83
CA THR A 401 -21.87 5.84 3.18
C THR A 401 -22.78 5.27 2.09
N GLN A 402 -22.31 4.24 1.39
CA GLN A 402 -23.01 3.69 0.24
C GLN A 402 -23.37 2.23 0.50
N ASP A 403 -24.59 1.83 0.15
CA ASP A 403 -25.01 0.43 0.18
C ASP A 403 -24.88 -0.20 1.58
N VAL A 404 -25.33 0.53 2.61
CA VAL A 404 -25.38 0.07 4.00
C VAL A 404 -26.79 0.28 4.57
N GLN A 405 -27.26 -0.62 5.44
CA GLN A 405 -28.62 -0.47 6.00
C GLN A 405 -28.73 0.79 6.85
N CYS A 406 -27.71 1.14 7.60
CA CYS A 406 -27.68 2.37 8.38
C CYS A 406 -26.42 3.16 8.03
N GLY A 407 -26.56 4.36 7.49
CA GLY A 407 -25.42 5.22 7.18
C GLY A 407 -24.61 5.52 8.44
N VAL A 408 -25.30 6.06 9.46
CA VAL A 408 -24.70 6.44 10.75
C VAL A 408 -25.53 5.86 11.88
N TYR A 409 -24.94 5.08 12.77
CA TYR A 409 -25.44 4.91 14.14
C TYR A 409 -24.61 5.80 15.07
N THR A 410 -25.23 6.53 15.99
CA THR A 410 -24.49 7.36 16.95
C THR A 410 -25.18 7.45 18.31
N ARG A 411 -24.36 7.54 19.37
CA ARG A 411 -24.82 7.99 20.70
C ARG A 411 -24.49 9.45 20.96
N ASN A 412 -23.29 9.91 20.61
CA ASN A 412 -22.82 11.25 20.96
C ASN A 412 -21.70 11.73 20.02
N GLY A 413 -22.00 11.82 18.73
CA GLY A 413 -21.06 12.23 17.68
C GLY A 413 -21.41 13.56 16.98
N MET A 414 -20.42 14.16 16.35
CA MET A 414 -20.55 15.33 15.48
C MET A 414 -20.33 14.93 14.02
N PHE A 415 -21.27 15.27 13.16
CA PHE A 415 -21.34 14.82 11.78
C PHE A 415 -21.49 16.00 10.84
N GLY A 416 -20.46 16.29 10.03
CA GLY A 416 -20.46 17.28 8.97
C GLY A 416 -20.49 16.61 7.58
N ASN A 417 -21.23 17.17 6.63
CA ASN A 417 -21.19 16.73 5.21
C ASN A 417 -21.30 15.20 5.03
N ILE A 418 -22.32 14.57 5.64
CA ILE A 418 -22.53 13.13 5.52
C ILE A 418 -23.49 12.86 4.35
N HIS A 419 -23.16 11.88 3.52
CA HIS A 419 -23.95 11.50 2.36
C HIS A 419 -24.27 9.99 2.33
N PRO A 420 -25.35 9.55 3.00
CA PRO A 420 -25.84 8.18 2.92
C PRO A 420 -26.75 7.96 1.72
N TRP A 421 -26.53 6.85 0.99
CA TRP A 421 -27.38 6.45 -0.13
C TRP A 421 -27.28 4.95 -0.46
N ILE A 422 -28.27 4.42 -1.18
CA ILE A 422 -28.36 3.04 -1.64
C ILE A 422 -28.39 2.98 -3.18
N SER A 423 -27.55 2.15 -3.78
CA SER A 423 -27.50 1.98 -5.23
C SER A 423 -28.54 1.02 -5.79
N LYS A 424 -29.04 0.07 -4.98
CA LYS A 424 -29.93 -1.02 -5.41
C LYS A 424 -31.35 -0.93 -4.83
N PRO A 425 -32.42 -1.04 -5.64
CA PRO A 425 -33.80 -0.91 -5.17
C PRO A 425 -34.19 -1.89 -4.06
N GLU A 426 -33.70 -3.12 -4.12
CA GLU A 426 -33.96 -4.18 -3.13
C GLU A 426 -33.38 -3.88 -1.74
N TRP A 427 -32.47 -2.91 -1.64
CA TRP A 427 -31.81 -2.48 -0.42
C TRP A 427 -32.45 -1.23 0.20
N TYR A 428 -33.44 -0.64 -0.45
CA TYR A 428 -34.11 0.55 0.08
C TYR A 428 -34.90 0.27 1.36
N ALA A 429 -35.70 -0.80 1.37
CA ALA A 429 -36.57 -1.11 2.50
C ALA A 429 -35.76 -1.41 3.77
N GLY A 430 -36.10 -0.74 4.86
CA GLY A 430 -35.42 -0.80 6.15
C GLY A 430 -34.19 0.10 6.29
N SER A 431 -33.76 0.79 5.21
CA SER A 431 -32.56 1.62 5.22
C SER A 431 -32.73 2.94 5.98
N VAL A 432 -31.66 3.43 6.59
CA VAL A 432 -31.65 4.60 7.47
C VAL A 432 -30.43 5.47 7.19
N ALA A 433 -30.61 6.79 7.05
CA ALA A 433 -29.48 7.71 6.99
C ALA A 433 -28.76 7.78 8.35
N ALA A 434 -29.51 8.05 9.43
CA ALA A 434 -28.98 8.15 10.79
C ALA A 434 -29.90 7.49 11.82
N SER A 435 -29.35 6.57 12.61
CA SER A 435 -29.96 5.96 13.79
C SER A 435 -29.30 6.52 15.06
N ILE A 436 -30.08 7.13 15.94
CA ILE A 436 -29.56 7.90 17.08
C ILE A 436 -30.05 7.29 18.38
N ASP A 437 -29.13 6.97 19.27
CA ASP A 437 -29.39 6.26 20.52
C ASP A 437 -28.80 6.97 21.76
N GLY A 438 -28.38 8.23 21.64
CA GLY A 438 -27.85 9.00 22.77
C GLY A 438 -28.10 10.50 22.64
N ASN A 439 -27.47 11.27 23.53
CA ASN A 439 -27.65 12.72 23.65
C ASN A 439 -26.47 13.45 23.00
N GLY A 440 -26.72 14.65 22.47
CA GLY A 440 -25.64 15.53 21.99
C GLY A 440 -25.16 15.23 20.57
N SER A 441 -25.88 14.38 19.83
CA SER A 441 -25.58 14.12 18.43
C SER A 441 -25.89 15.35 17.57
N MET A 442 -24.94 15.75 16.73
CA MET A 442 -25.06 16.93 15.86
C MET A 442 -24.85 16.58 14.39
N PHE A 443 -25.75 17.01 13.52
CA PHE A 443 -25.65 16.82 12.07
C PHE A 443 -25.63 18.18 11.36
N GLU A 444 -24.60 18.44 10.57
CA GLU A 444 -24.44 19.63 9.73
C GLU A 444 -24.29 19.20 8.28
N ARG A 445 -25.12 19.72 7.37
CA ARG A 445 -25.06 19.39 5.92
C ARG A 445 -25.20 17.88 5.64
N LEU A 446 -26.17 17.23 6.27
CA LEU A 446 -26.57 15.86 5.94
C LEU A 446 -27.27 15.85 4.57
N MET A 447 -26.69 15.16 3.59
CA MET A 447 -27.21 15.01 2.23
C MET A 447 -27.76 13.60 2.05
N VAL A 448 -29.06 13.42 2.04
CA VAL A 448 -29.69 12.10 1.95
C VAL A 448 -30.27 11.89 0.55
N ASP A 449 -29.98 10.75 -0.08
CA ASP A 449 -30.56 10.37 -1.38
C ASP A 449 -31.47 9.13 -1.20
N THR A 450 -31.16 7.99 -1.82
CA THR A 450 -31.96 6.74 -1.81
C THR A 450 -31.93 5.98 -0.47
N VAL A 451 -32.55 6.50 0.60
CA VAL A 451 -32.78 5.74 1.85
C VAL A 451 -34.23 5.87 2.33
N GLU A 452 -34.76 4.86 3.03
CA GLU A 452 -36.15 4.86 3.48
C GLU A 452 -36.40 5.84 4.63
N THR A 453 -35.54 5.80 5.65
CA THR A 453 -35.68 6.65 6.86
C THR A 453 -34.52 7.64 6.94
N VAL A 454 -34.78 8.94 7.16
CA VAL A 454 -33.71 9.92 7.41
C VAL A 454 -33.20 9.75 8.85
N PHE A 455 -34.05 9.99 9.85
CA PHE A 455 -33.70 9.81 11.25
C PHE A 455 -34.52 8.71 11.92
N ARG A 456 -33.84 7.76 12.57
CA ARG A 456 -34.42 6.75 13.45
C ARG A 456 -33.94 6.96 14.87
N PHE A 457 -34.85 7.23 15.79
CA PHE A 457 -34.55 7.45 17.19
C PHE A 457 -34.75 6.17 18.00
N MET A 458 -33.67 5.70 18.64
CA MET A 458 -33.61 4.49 19.46
C MET A 458 -33.68 4.87 20.95
N GLY A 459 -34.54 4.20 21.72
CA GLY A 459 -34.60 4.33 23.18
C GLY A 459 -35.97 4.68 23.78
N SER A 460 -36.09 4.49 25.09
CA SER A 460 -37.35 4.35 25.85
C SER A 460 -37.59 5.43 26.92
N GLY A 461 -37.44 6.72 26.59
CA GLY A 461 -38.14 7.78 27.35
C GLY A 461 -37.31 8.87 28.04
N GLU A 462 -35.99 8.92 27.88
CA GLU A 462 -35.21 10.08 28.30
C GLU A 462 -35.14 11.14 27.19
N LEU A 463 -35.21 12.43 27.57
CA LEU A 463 -35.15 13.56 26.65
C LEU A 463 -33.75 13.63 26.03
N LYS A 464 -33.62 13.13 24.81
CA LYS A 464 -32.37 13.14 24.06
C LYS A 464 -32.41 14.28 23.05
N ALA A 465 -31.47 15.21 23.11
CA ALA A 465 -31.39 16.37 22.22
C ALA A 465 -30.54 16.07 20.98
N VAL A 466 -31.14 16.24 19.79
CA VAL A 466 -30.45 16.17 18.49
C VAL A 466 -30.56 17.51 17.79
N ALA A 467 -29.43 18.04 17.34
CA ALA A 467 -29.38 19.26 16.53
C ALA A 467 -28.98 18.91 15.10
N ALA A 468 -29.84 19.20 14.14
CA ALA A 468 -29.54 19.01 12.72
C ALA A 468 -29.78 20.30 11.93
N VAL A 469 -28.80 20.70 11.13
CA VAL A 469 -28.79 21.97 10.38
C VAL A 469 -28.43 21.71 8.92
N ASN A 470 -29.15 22.37 8.00
CA ASN A 470 -28.91 22.30 6.55
C ASN A 470 -29.03 20.87 6.00
N ILE A 471 -30.10 20.16 6.35
CA ILE A 471 -30.37 18.82 5.82
C ILE A 471 -30.92 18.96 4.40
N LEU A 472 -30.32 18.25 3.44
CA LEU A 472 -30.78 18.19 2.07
C LEU A 472 -31.22 16.77 1.75
N VAL A 473 -32.52 16.59 1.52
CA VAL A 473 -33.08 15.31 1.08
C VAL A 473 -33.34 15.41 -0.43
N TYR A 474 -32.53 14.71 -1.21
CA TYR A 474 -32.78 14.51 -2.63
C TYR A 474 -33.85 13.44 -2.79
N ASN A 475 -34.77 13.67 -3.72
CA ASN A 475 -35.44 12.54 -4.34
C ASN A 475 -34.55 12.16 -5.50
N ASN A 476 -33.97 10.96 -5.49
CA ASN A 476 -33.95 9.92 -6.54
C ASN A 476 -33.79 10.34 -8.02
N VAL A 477 -33.37 11.57 -8.28
CA VAL A 477 -33.24 12.22 -9.59
C VAL A 477 -31.88 12.93 -9.69
N SER A 478 -31.03 12.85 -8.67
CA SER A 478 -29.72 13.51 -8.67
C SER A 478 -28.55 12.52 -8.73
N VAL A 479 -27.71 12.75 -9.75
CA VAL A 479 -26.30 12.36 -9.99
C VAL A 479 -25.94 10.87 -10.07
N SER A 480 -26.54 9.95 -9.31
CA SER A 480 -25.97 8.58 -9.15
C SER A 480 -26.93 7.39 -9.22
N THR A 481 -28.25 7.59 -9.26
CA THR A 481 -29.24 6.51 -9.24
C THR A 481 -30.18 6.61 -10.45
N GLY A 482 -30.48 5.47 -11.08
CA GLY A 482 -31.34 5.40 -12.28
C GLY A 482 -32.83 5.62 -11.98
N ASP A 483 -33.65 5.80 -13.02
CA ASP A 483 -35.08 6.19 -12.99
C ASP A 483 -36.00 5.36 -12.06
N HIS A 484 -35.54 4.21 -11.55
CA HIS A 484 -36.32 3.27 -10.73
C HIS A 484 -36.76 3.81 -9.37
N PHE A 485 -36.17 4.88 -8.87
CA PHE A 485 -36.42 5.36 -7.51
C PHE A 485 -37.39 6.56 -7.44
N LEU A 486 -37.90 7.06 -8.57
CA LEU A 486 -38.70 8.30 -8.67
C LEU A 486 -39.96 8.41 -7.78
N PHE A 487 -40.39 7.33 -7.11
CA PHE A 487 -41.68 7.24 -6.41
C PHE A 487 -41.64 6.77 -4.95
N GLN A 488 -40.46 6.58 -4.35
CA GLN A 488 -40.37 6.09 -2.97
C GLN A 488 -40.48 7.21 -1.94
N LYS A 489 -41.14 6.91 -0.81
CA LYS A 489 -41.42 7.87 0.28
C LYS A 489 -40.30 7.83 1.32
N HIS A 490 -39.87 9.00 1.80
CA HIS A 490 -38.91 9.11 2.89
C HIS A 490 -39.63 9.35 4.22
N GLU A 491 -39.43 8.47 5.19
CA GLU A 491 -39.80 8.75 6.57
C GLU A 491 -38.74 9.66 7.19
N THR A 492 -39.09 10.92 7.44
CA THR A 492 -38.10 11.92 7.89
C THR A 492 -37.64 11.62 9.33
N VAL A 493 -38.57 11.20 10.18
CA VAL A 493 -38.31 10.93 11.60
C VAL A 493 -39.18 9.76 12.06
N THR A 494 -38.56 8.80 12.75
CA THR A 494 -39.23 7.70 13.46
C THR A 494 -38.73 7.62 14.90
N GLY A 495 -39.62 7.40 15.89
CA GLY A 495 -39.29 7.29 17.32
C GLY A 495 -39.66 8.51 18.18
N ARG A 496 -39.37 8.46 19.50
CA ARG A 496 -39.70 9.53 20.48
C ARG A 496 -38.42 10.20 21.01
N MET A 497 -38.19 11.47 20.67
CA MET A 497 -37.12 12.33 21.21
C MET A 497 -37.44 13.83 20.99
N ASP A 498 -36.77 14.70 21.75
CA ASP A 498 -36.72 16.14 21.45
C ASP A 498 -35.63 16.43 20.41
N TYR A 499 -35.99 17.02 19.28
CA TYR A 499 -35.03 17.35 18.24
C TYR A 499 -35.21 18.79 17.77
N SER A 500 -34.10 19.43 17.42
CA SER A 500 -34.08 20.70 16.73
C SER A 500 -33.54 20.47 15.32
N ILE A 501 -34.41 20.61 14.33
CA ILE A 501 -34.05 20.58 12.92
C ILE A 501 -34.24 21.99 12.35
N SER A 502 -33.19 22.56 11.75
CA SER A 502 -33.22 23.85 11.07
C SER A 502 -32.73 23.73 9.63
N ASN A 503 -33.32 24.54 8.73
CA ASN A 503 -32.98 24.56 7.30
C ASN A 503 -33.08 23.18 6.61
N LEU A 504 -34.15 22.42 6.87
CA LEU A 504 -34.46 21.20 6.12
C LEU A 504 -34.98 21.57 4.72
N ILE A 505 -34.28 21.13 3.69
CA ILE A 505 -34.66 21.28 2.28
C ILE A 505 -35.03 19.91 1.73
N SER A 506 -36.31 19.72 1.40
CA SER A 506 -36.81 18.54 0.69
C SER A 506 -37.29 18.94 -0.71
N ARG A 507 -36.91 18.15 -1.74
CA ARG A 507 -37.31 18.40 -3.13
C ARG A 507 -38.68 17.79 -3.51
N ASN A 508 -39.41 17.09 -2.62
CA ASN A 508 -40.82 16.69 -2.84
C ASN A 508 -41.71 16.90 -1.61
N LYS A 509 -42.90 17.45 -1.83
CA LYS A 509 -43.92 17.73 -0.80
C LYS A 509 -44.70 16.49 -0.36
N THR A 510 -44.87 15.50 -1.24
CA THR A 510 -45.82 14.38 -1.09
C THR A 510 -45.31 13.20 -0.26
N ASN A 511 -44.03 13.21 0.12
CA ASN A 511 -43.33 12.01 0.57
C ASN A 511 -42.73 12.10 1.97
N MET A 512 -42.87 13.23 2.68
CA MET A 512 -42.43 13.34 4.07
C MET A 512 -43.56 12.93 5.02
N LEU A 513 -43.40 11.78 5.66
CA LEU A 513 -44.24 11.35 6.77
C LEU A 513 -43.50 11.61 8.08
N TYR A 514 -44.15 12.34 8.97
CA TYR A 514 -43.78 12.38 10.38
C TYR A 514 -44.57 11.26 11.07
N GLY A 515 -43.89 10.19 11.48
CA GLY A 515 -44.52 9.07 12.16
C GLY A 515 -45.25 9.55 13.41
N GLY A 516 -46.56 9.27 13.50
CA GLY A 516 -47.45 9.88 14.47
C GLY A 516 -47.07 9.64 15.93
N GLN A 517 -46.69 10.71 16.64
CA GLN A 517 -47.10 11.06 17.99
C GLN A 517 -46.51 12.41 18.43
N THR A 518 -47.08 12.96 19.50
CA THR A 518 -46.90 14.31 20.06
C THR A 518 -45.43 14.76 20.07
N ILE A 519 -45.12 15.76 19.25
CA ILE A 519 -43.86 16.50 19.29
C ILE A 519 -43.96 17.46 20.48
N SER A 520 -43.18 17.23 21.55
CA SER A 520 -43.17 18.04 22.77
C SER A 520 -42.64 19.45 22.56
N SER A 521 -41.74 19.65 21.58
CA SER A 521 -41.27 20.98 21.18
C SER A 521 -40.71 20.96 19.75
N LEU A 522 -41.53 21.39 18.78
CA LEU A 522 -41.04 21.69 17.43
C LEU A 522 -40.54 23.14 17.42
N TYR A 523 -39.23 23.35 17.58
CA TYR A 523 -38.59 24.61 17.19
C TYR A 523 -37.91 24.42 15.83
N GLY A 524 -38.74 24.22 14.80
CA GLY A 524 -38.30 24.13 13.42
C GLY A 524 -38.66 25.40 12.66
N SER A 525 -37.66 26.20 12.26
CA SER A 525 -37.85 27.10 11.12
C SER A 525 -37.61 26.28 9.85
N VAL A 526 -38.70 25.84 9.23
CA VAL A 526 -38.65 25.32 7.86
C VAL A 526 -38.63 26.55 6.96
N THR A 527 -37.44 27.06 6.68
CA THR A 527 -37.21 28.38 6.08
C THR A 527 -37.49 28.44 4.57
N ASN A 528 -37.66 27.29 3.89
CA ASN A 528 -38.12 27.25 2.50
C ASN A 528 -38.72 25.89 2.14
N VAL A 529 -40.06 25.82 2.10
CA VAL A 529 -40.78 24.84 1.28
C VAL A 529 -41.10 25.54 -0.03
N VAL A 530 -40.53 25.10 -1.14
CA VAL A 530 -40.98 25.56 -2.47
C VAL A 530 -42.30 24.85 -2.78
N GLY A 531 -43.44 25.46 -2.39
CA GLY A 531 -44.80 25.06 -2.82
C GLY A 531 -45.89 25.03 -1.73
N ASP A 532 -46.91 25.88 -1.91
CA ASP A 532 -48.23 26.03 -1.22
C ASP A 532 -48.37 25.63 0.28
N THR A 533 -48.72 26.60 1.12
CA THR A 533 -48.69 26.53 2.60
C THR A 533 -49.99 26.03 3.26
N SER A 534 -50.96 25.55 2.48
CA SER A 534 -52.35 25.29 2.91
C SER A 534 -52.58 24.14 3.93
N GLY A 535 -51.54 23.42 4.37
CA GLY A 535 -51.66 22.26 5.29
C GLY A 535 -50.89 22.35 6.61
N PHE A 536 -50.18 23.44 6.89
CA PHE A 536 -49.43 23.58 8.15
C PHE A 536 -50.34 24.09 9.27
N GLN A 537 -50.60 23.28 10.30
CA GLN A 537 -51.06 23.81 11.58
C GLN A 537 -49.89 24.50 12.27
N THR A 538 -49.82 25.82 12.12
CA THR A 538 -49.01 26.67 12.99
C THR A 538 -49.63 26.62 14.38
N TYR A 539 -48.95 26.03 15.37
CA TYR A 539 -49.31 26.19 16.78
C TYR A 539 -49.04 27.64 17.18
N SER A 540 -50.03 28.51 16.94
CA SER A 540 -49.96 29.97 17.17
C SER A 540 -50.06 30.37 18.64
N THR A 541 -50.34 29.41 19.54
CA THR A 541 -50.54 29.68 20.97
C THR A 541 -49.24 30.07 21.71
N ALA A 542 -48.07 29.68 21.21
CA ALA A 542 -46.78 30.07 21.80
C ALA A 542 -46.34 31.49 21.39
N LEU A 543 -46.73 31.95 20.19
CA LEU A 543 -46.38 33.28 19.69
C LEU A 543 -47.14 34.42 20.38
N SER A 544 -48.38 34.19 20.82
CA SER A 544 -49.15 35.22 21.55
C SER A 544 -48.62 35.46 22.96
N GLN A 545 -48.06 34.43 23.61
CA GLN A 545 -47.39 34.56 24.91
C GLN A 545 -46.02 35.26 24.80
N LEU A 546 -45.27 35.02 23.71
CA LEU A 546 -44.02 35.72 23.42
C LEU A 546 -44.22 37.20 23.02
N ASN A 547 -45.30 37.54 22.31
CA ASN A 547 -45.63 38.95 22.01
C ASN A 547 -46.00 39.76 23.25
N ASN A 548 -46.53 39.12 24.30
CA ASN A 548 -46.77 39.79 25.58
C ASN A 548 -45.46 40.04 26.38
N LEU A 549 -44.44 39.19 26.21
CA LEU A 549 -43.11 39.40 26.79
C LEU A 549 -42.36 40.54 26.06
N GLY A 550 -42.47 40.66 24.74
CA GLY A 550 -41.92 41.79 23.97
C GLY A 550 -42.53 43.15 24.35
N ASN A 551 -43.77 43.17 24.86
CA ASN A 551 -44.42 44.37 25.39
C ASN A 551 -44.01 44.71 26.83
N LEU A 552 -43.47 43.75 27.60
CA LEU A 552 -42.95 43.97 28.95
C LEU A 552 -41.58 44.67 28.93
N PHE A 553 -40.75 44.40 27.92
CA PHE A 553 -39.43 45.02 27.77
C PHE A 553 -39.44 46.39 27.06
N SER A 554 -40.54 46.75 26.40
CA SER A 554 -40.64 48.01 25.62
C SER A 554 -41.38 49.15 26.32
N LYS A 555 -41.92 48.95 27.53
CA LYS A 555 -42.59 50.01 28.30
C LYS A 555 -41.95 50.27 29.66
N ASN A 556 -41.13 51.32 29.65
CA ASN A 556 -40.75 52.21 30.75
C ASN A 556 -39.96 51.64 31.93
N ASN A 557 -38.84 52.33 32.21
CA ASN A 557 -38.27 52.57 33.53
C ASN A 557 -39.26 52.26 34.66
N LEU A 558 -39.00 51.20 35.42
CA LEU A 558 -39.28 51.08 36.86
C LEU A 558 -38.75 49.72 37.33
N GLY A 559 -37.95 49.73 38.39
CA GLY A 559 -37.46 48.51 39.02
C GLY A 559 -38.63 47.65 39.49
N VAL A 560 -38.55 46.36 39.20
CA VAL A 560 -39.48 45.35 39.73
C VAL A 560 -38.67 44.34 40.53
N THR A 561 -39.03 44.25 41.80
CA THR A 561 -38.28 43.65 42.92
C THR A 561 -38.78 42.27 43.33
N ASP A 562 -39.55 41.54 42.50
CA ASP A 562 -40.03 40.22 42.89
C ASP A 562 -39.97 39.20 41.74
N TYR A 563 -39.14 38.17 41.94
CA TYR A 563 -38.77 37.11 40.99
C TYR A 563 -39.53 35.79 41.23
N LYS A 564 -40.73 35.84 41.83
CA LYS A 564 -41.48 34.62 42.19
C LYS A 564 -42.25 33.95 41.05
N ASP A 565 -42.42 34.60 39.89
CA ASP A 565 -43.18 34.04 38.77
C ASP A 565 -42.34 33.32 37.69
N LEU A 566 -41.00 33.47 37.72
CA LEU A 566 -40.10 32.83 36.75
C LEU A 566 -39.79 31.36 37.07
N ASP A 567 -39.85 30.95 38.33
CA ASP A 567 -39.62 29.56 38.75
C ASP A 567 -40.74 28.60 38.31
N ASN A 568 -41.96 29.10 38.07
CA ASN A 568 -43.11 28.26 37.71
C ASN A 568 -43.25 27.98 36.20
N HIS A 569 -42.54 28.71 35.33
CA HIS A 569 -42.70 28.61 33.87
C HIS A 569 -41.50 28.00 33.14
N PHE A 570 -40.33 27.88 33.79
CA PHE A 570 -39.15 27.23 33.22
C PHE A 570 -38.64 26.13 34.16
N GLY A 571 -39.02 24.89 33.90
CA GLY A 571 -38.35 23.73 34.49
C GLY A 571 -36.97 23.54 33.85
N GLU A 572 -35.90 23.64 34.66
CA GLU A 572 -34.47 23.27 34.49
C GLU A 572 -33.73 23.45 33.15
N SER A 573 -34.35 23.86 32.05
CA SER A 573 -33.68 24.24 30.81
C SER A 573 -34.63 25.04 29.90
N GLY A 574 -34.16 26.17 29.38
CA GLY A 574 -34.92 27.02 28.46
C GLY A 574 -34.00 27.67 27.43
N ILE A 575 -34.40 27.63 26.16
CA ILE A 575 -33.69 28.28 25.04
C ILE A 575 -34.41 29.60 24.73
N VAL A 576 -33.69 30.72 24.76
CA VAL A 576 -34.22 32.05 24.40
C VAL A 576 -33.65 32.47 23.05
N TYR A 577 -34.52 32.67 22.06
CA TYR A 577 -34.17 33.30 20.78
C TYR A 577 -34.36 34.82 20.89
N VAL A 578 -33.29 35.59 20.74
CA VAL A 578 -33.37 37.05 20.60
C VAL A 578 -33.09 37.40 19.15
N ASN A 579 -34.13 37.76 18.41
CA ASN A 579 -33.99 38.25 17.05
C ASN A 579 -33.92 39.79 17.08
N GLN A 580 -32.75 40.33 17.44
CA GLN A 580 -32.49 41.77 17.32
C GLN A 580 -31.11 42.03 16.69
N THR A 581 -31.06 43.09 15.89
CA THR A 581 -29.83 43.67 15.35
C THR A 581 -29.06 44.31 16.49
N VAL A 582 -27.87 43.81 16.80
CA VAL A 582 -26.99 44.42 17.82
C VAL A 582 -25.88 45.16 17.10
N ASP A 583 -25.91 46.49 17.20
CA ASP A 583 -24.80 47.34 16.79
C ASP A 583 -23.82 47.45 17.96
N THR A 584 -22.65 46.82 17.82
CA THR A 584 -21.65 46.72 18.87
C THR A 584 -20.62 47.87 18.84
N GLY A 585 -20.76 48.82 17.90
CA GLY A 585 -19.75 49.86 17.66
C GLY A 585 -18.47 49.36 16.98
N LEU A 586 -18.34 48.04 16.73
CA LEU A 586 -17.29 47.42 15.90
C LEU A 586 -17.84 46.84 14.58
N GLY A 587 -19.16 46.94 14.37
CA GLY A 587 -19.87 46.43 13.19
C GLY A 587 -21.27 45.93 13.52
N VAL A 588 -22.14 45.89 12.49
CA VAL A 588 -23.53 45.40 12.56
C VAL A 588 -23.54 43.90 12.31
N PHE A 589 -23.97 43.12 13.30
CA PHE A 589 -24.14 41.67 13.17
C PHE A 589 -25.62 41.32 12.96
N GLN A 590 -25.94 40.60 11.88
CA GLN A 590 -27.27 40.05 11.62
C GLN A 590 -27.25 38.52 11.80
N GLY A 591 -28.21 37.98 12.56
CA GLY A 591 -28.47 36.54 12.61
C GLY A 591 -27.64 35.72 13.60
N ILE A 592 -27.35 36.25 14.78
CA ILE A 592 -26.68 35.48 15.85
C ILE A 592 -27.70 34.55 16.52
N ALA A 593 -27.52 33.24 16.40
CA ALA A 593 -28.20 32.27 17.25
C ALA A 593 -27.41 32.13 18.56
N LEU A 594 -28.08 32.40 19.69
CA LEU A 594 -27.53 32.26 21.03
C LEU A 594 -28.15 31.03 21.70
N THR A 595 -27.34 30.02 21.98
CA THR A 595 -27.80 28.86 22.76
C THR A 595 -27.22 28.96 24.16
N ILE A 596 -28.08 29.09 25.17
CA ILE A 596 -27.72 29.05 26.58
C ILE A 596 -28.19 27.72 27.14
N VAL A 597 -27.24 26.88 27.60
CA VAL A 597 -27.56 25.63 28.31
C VAL A 597 -27.14 25.80 29.77
N ALA A 598 -28.10 25.77 30.68
CA ALA A 598 -27.85 25.69 32.10
C ALA A 598 -28.05 24.25 32.55
N SER A 599 -27.05 23.69 33.24
CA SER A 599 -27.14 22.42 33.94
C SER A 599 -26.84 22.67 35.42
N SER A 600 -27.61 22.04 36.31
CA SER A 600 -27.41 22.06 37.76
C SER A 600 -26.01 21.63 38.19
N ASP A 601 -25.33 20.80 37.38
CA ASP A 601 -24.03 20.20 37.72
C ASP A 601 -22.84 20.84 36.98
N TYR A 602 -23.06 21.58 35.88
CA TYR A 602 -21.96 21.96 34.96
C TYR A 602 -21.85 23.44 34.57
N GLY A 603 -22.73 24.32 35.09
CA GLY A 603 -22.68 25.76 34.80
C GLY A 603 -23.24 26.12 33.41
N VAL A 604 -23.22 27.42 33.09
CA VAL A 604 -23.88 28.00 31.90
C VAL A 604 -22.96 27.94 30.68
N GLN A 605 -23.43 27.32 29.59
CA GLN A 605 -22.73 27.28 28.31
C GLN A 605 -23.39 28.23 27.32
N ILE A 606 -22.60 29.14 26.73
CA ILE A 606 -23.04 30.07 25.69
C ILE A 606 -22.31 29.73 24.39
N ILE A 607 -23.07 29.46 23.32
CA ILE A 607 -22.53 29.15 21.99
C ILE A 607 -22.99 30.23 21.01
N PHE A 608 -22.04 30.86 20.32
CA PHE A 608 -22.28 31.81 19.24
C PHE A 608 -22.13 31.10 17.90
N HIS A 609 -23.10 31.30 17.01
CA HIS A 609 -23.03 30.84 15.63
C HIS A 609 -22.85 32.04 14.69
N ASP A 610 -21.73 32.10 13.98
CA ASP A 610 -21.54 32.97 12.82
C ASP A 610 -21.40 32.12 11.55
N SER A 611 -22.07 32.56 10.49
CA SER A 611 -22.07 31.99 9.14
C SER A 611 -20.73 32.13 8.41
N ALA A 612 -19.83 33.02 8.86
CA ALA A 612 -18.54 33.23 8.23
C ALA A 612 -17.41 33.34 9.27
N LEU A 613 -16.67 32.24 9.44
CA LEU A 613 -15.30 32.23 9.96
C LEU A 613 -15.08 32.80 11.39
N MET A 614 -15.54 32.08 12.42
CA MET A 614 -14.76 31.73 13.64
C MET A 614 -15.68 31.09 14.70
N ARG A 615 -15.23 30.00 15.33
CA ARG A 615 -15.91 29.37 16.48
C ARG A 615 -15.15 29.74 17.77
N TYR A 616 -15.71 30.59 18.62
CA TYR A 616 -15.19 30.80 19.97
C TYR A 616 -15.96 29.94 20.97
N ARG A 617 -15.25 29.09 21.71
CA ARG A 617 -15.79 28.33 22.84
C ARG A 617 -15.28 28.99 24.13
N ILE A 618 -16.15 29.69 24.84
CA ILE A 618 -15.83 30.24 26.17
C ILE A 618 -16.49 29.33 27.20
N ARG A 619 -15.66 28.64 28.00
CA ARG A 619 -16.11 27.82 29.14
C ARG A 619 -15.71 28.54 30.42
N ILE A 620 -16.67 29.17 31.11
CA ILE A 620 -16.42 29.86 32.38
C ILE A 620 -17.02 29.01 33.50
N LYS A 621 -16.16 28.51 34.41
CA LYS A 621 -16.60 27.82 35.62
C LYS A 621 -16.75 28.82 36.76
N GLY A 622 -17.94 28.93 37.34
CA GLY A 622 -18.21 29.76 38.51
C GLY A 622 -19.56 29.42 39.15
N SER A 623 -19.70 29.65 40.46
CA SER A 623 -20.95 29.41 41.19
C SER A 623 -22.04 30.39 40.74
N LEU A 624 -23.31 30.00 40.88
CA LEU A 624 -24.49 30.80 40.50
C LEU A 624 -24.48 32.22 41.13
N SER A 625 -23.86 32.37 42.29
CA SER A 625 -23.68 33.65 42.99
C SER A 625 -22.70 34.60 42.29
N ALA A 626 -21.66 34.07 41.62
CA ALA A 626 -20.70 34.86 40.85
C ALA A 626 -21.33 35.46 39.57
N TRP A 627 -22.36 34.81 39.04
CA TRP A 627 -23.09 35.26 37.85
C TRP A 627 -24.01 36.46 38.10
N LYS A 628 -24.52 36.63 39.33
CA LYS A 628 -25.40 37.76 39.70
C LYS A 628 -24.74 39.14 39.49
N ASN A 629 -23.41 39.21 39.55
CA ASN A 629 -22.65 40.45 39.41
C ASN A 629 -22.12 40.71 37.98
N ILE A 630 -22.03 39.68 37.14
CA ILE A 630 -21.51 39.80 35.76
C ILE A 630 -22.60 40.24 34.79
N ILE A 631 -23.86 39.86 35.04
CA ILE A 631 -25.00 40.23 34.18
C ILE A 631 -25.54 41.63 34.51
N SER A 632 -25.19 42.19 35.68
CA SER A 632 -25.56 43.56 36.07
C SER A 632 -24.59 44.65 35.57
N ALA A 633 -23.45 44.27 35.00
CA ALA A 633 -22.46 45.15 34.40
C ALA A 633 -22.46 44.95 32.88
#